data_AF-A0A831YJF4-F1
#
_entry.id   AF-A0A831YJF4-F1
#
_cell.length_a   1.000
_cell.length_b   1.000
_cell.length_c   1.000
_cell.angle_alpha   90.00
_cell.angle_beta   90.00
_cell.angle_gamma   90.00
#
_symmetry.space_group_name_H-M   'P 1'
#
loop_
_entity.id
_entity.type
_entity.pdbx_description
1 polymer ?
#
loop_
_entity_poly.entity_id
_entity_poly.type
_entity_poly.pdbx_seq_one_letter_code
_entity_poly.pdbx_strand_id
1 'polypeptide(L)'
;MNALFGGPYSTHAKRVAIWNRAVPIPGCDKAIWRCDDQGRIIRWSDFEDRFSRYGWTIRRDRGESRLAQALGLSAAKPHHVSQPLNKAA
;
A
#
# COMPACT_ATOMS: atom_id res chain seq x y z
N MET A 1 5.71 4.89 -32.47
CA MET A 1 5.76 5.88 -31.38
C MET A 1 4.76 5.45 -30.31
N ASN A 2 5.20 4.92 -29.16
CA ASN A 2 4.33 4.54 -28.03
C ASN A 2 5.11 4.78 -26.72
N ALA A 3 5.01 5.99 -26.16
CA ALA A 3 5.71 6.33 -24.92
C ALA A 3 4.94 7.39 -24.12
N LEU A 4 3.80 7.02 -23.51
CA LEU A 4 3.04 7.84 -22.55
C LEU A 4 2.15 6.86 -21.75
N PHE A 5 2.60 6.15 -20.70
CA PHE A 5 2.59 6.56 -19.29
C PHE A 5 3.30 5.50 -18.41
N GLY A 6 4.31 4.81 -18.94
CA GLY A 6 5.09 3.79 -18.22
C GLY A 6 6.45 4.33 -17.79
N GLY A 7 6.55 4.97 -16.63
CA GLY A 7 7.85 5.29 -16.02
C GLY A 7 8.53 3.98 -15.56
N PRO A 8 9.73 3.61 -16.07
CA PRO A 8 10.27 2.25 -15.94
C PRO A 8 10.87 1.88 -14.57
N TYR A 9 10.74 2.73 -13.53
CA TYR A 9 11.40 2.51 -12.23
C TYR A 9 10.49 2.70 -11.00
N SER A 10 9.19 2.98 -11.17
CA SER A 10 8.47 3.75 -10.14
C SER A 10 7.38 3.00 -9.36
N THR A 11 7.04 1.75 -9.71
CA THR A 11 5.99 0.98 -9.01
C THR A 11 6.57 0.05 -7.95
N HIS A 12 7.59 -0.77 -8.27
CA HIS A 12 8.15 -1.71 -7.30
C HIS A 12 8.92 -1.01 -6.17
N ALA A 13 9.84 -0.11 -6.51
CA ALA A 13 10.60 0.67 -5.52
C ALA A 13 9.68 1.50 -4.61
N LYS A 14 8.63 2.09 -5.19
CA LYS A 14 7.58 2.79 -4.43
C LYS A 14 6.81 1.84 -3.53
N ARG A 15 6.38 0.68 -4.03
CA ARG A 15 5.69 -0.34 -3.23
C ARG A 15 6.55 -0.80 -2.06
N VAL A 16 7.85 -1.04 -2.25
CA VAL A 16 8.81 -1.36 -1.18
C VAL A 16 8.89 -0.21 -0.17
N ALA A 17 9.02 1.04 -0.63
CA ALA A 17 9.08 2.21 0.26
C ALA A 17 7.81 2.36 1.11
N ILE A 18 6.62 2.14 0.53
CA ILE A 18 5.34 2.20 1.25
C ILE A 18 5.16 1.00 2.18
N TRP A 19 5.55 -0.20 1.75
CA TRP A 19 5.56 -1.40 2.59
C TRP A 19 6.47 -1.23 3.80
N ASN A 20 7.62 -0.59 3.61
CA ASN A 20 8.54 -0.28 4.71
C ASN A 20 7.93 0.66 5.76
N ARG A 21 6.89 1.43 5.42
CA ARG A 21 6.12 2.25 6.38
C ARG A 21 5.11 1.43 7.20
N ALA A 22 4.74 0.23 6.76
CA ALA A 22 3.87 -0.66 7.53
C ALA A 22 4.59 -1.22 8.75
N VAL A 23 3.85 -1.43 9.84
CA VAL A 23 4.37 -1.93 11.11
C VAL A 23 4.74 -3.42 10.97
N PRO A 24 5.98 -3.84 11.29
CA PRO A 24 6.33 -5.25 11.29
C PRO A 24 5.64 -5.98 12.44
N ILE A 25 5.12 -7.17 12.18
CA ILE A 25 4.46 -8.02 13.18
C ILE A 25 5.52 -8.86 13.90
N PRO A 26 5.68 -8.76 15.23
CA PRO A 26 6.59 -9.62 15.99
C PRO A 26 6.24 -11.10 15.78
N GLY A 27 7.26 -11.94 15.53
CA GLY A 27 7.06 -13.39 15.32
C GLY A 27 6.60 -13.80 13.90
N CYS A 28 6.35 -12.86 13.00
CA CYS A 28 6.07 -13.14 11.58
C CYS A 28 7.21 -12.65 10.67
N ASP A 29 7.30 -13.23 9.46
CA ASP A 29 8.23 -12.77 8.43
C ASP A 29 7.87 -11.35 7.97
N LYS A 30 8.76 -10.39 8.24
CA LYS A 30 8.59 -8.95 7.96
C LYS A 30 8.61 -8.61 6.46
N ALA A 31 9.13 -9.51 5.63
CA ALA A 31 9.14 -9.38 4.17
C ALA A 31 7.78 -9.79 3.58
N ILE A 32 7.06 -10.69 4.25
CA ILE A 32 5.78 -11.24 3.78
C ILE A 32 4.59 -10.56 4.47
N TRP A 33 4.71 -10.32 5.78
CA TRP A 33 3.61 -9.92 6.65
C TRP A 33 3.91 -8.63 7.40
N ARG A 34 2.97 -7.70 7.33
CA ARG A 34 3.01 -6.44 8.10
C ARG A 34 1.61 -6.02 8.49
N CYS A 35 1.51 -5.01 9.35
CA CYS A 35 0.25 -4.36 9.71
C CYS A 35 0.18 -2.94 9.13
N ASP A 36 -1.01 -2.56 8.67
CA ASP A 36 -1.30 -1.15 8.39
C ASP A 36 -1.33 -0.31 9.68
N ASP A 37 -1.47 1.01 9.53
CA ASP A 37 -1.54 1.99 10.63
C ASP A 37 -2.78 1.77 11.54
N GLN A 38 -3.74 0.97 11.12
CA GLN A 38 -4.96 0.61 11.85
C GLN A 38 -4.87 -0.78 12.50
N GLY A 39 -3.70 -1.42 12.45
CA GLY A 39 -3.46 -2.76 13.01
C GLY A 39 -3.98 -3.91 12.16
N ARG A 40 -4.35 -3.67 10.88
CA ARG A 40 -4.84 -4.72 9.99
C ARG A 40 -3.70 -5.43 9.28
N ILE A 41 -3.76 -6.75 9.25
CA ILE A 41 -2.72 -7.58 8.63
C ILE A 41 -2.80 -7.48 7.10
N ILE A 42 -1.67 -7.13 6.49
CA ILE A 42 -1.47 -7.05 5.05
C ILE A 42 -0.37 -8.03 4.64
N ARG A 43 -0.49 -8.59 3.43
CA ARG A 43 0.50 -9.51 2.86
C ARG A 43 1.16 -8.90 1.64
N TRP A 44 2.49 -8.98 1.55
CA TRP A 44 3.24 -8.41 0.42
C TRP A 44 2.67 -8.88 -0.91
N SER A 45 2.48 -10.19 -1.14
CA SER A 45 1.99 -10.77 -2.40
C SER A 45 0.63 -10.26 -2.84
N ASP A 46 -0.23 -9.89 -1.89
CA ASP A 46 -1.65 -9.59 -2.12
C ASP A 46 -1.84 -8.07 -2.40
N PHE A 47 -0.89 -7.49 -3.13
CA PHE A 47 -0.92 -6.08 -3.51
C PHE A 47 -1.96 -5.83 -4.61
N GLU A 48 -2.81 -4.84 -4.40
CA GLU A 48 -3.99 -4.49 -5.23
C GLU A 48 -5.06 -5.58 -5.32
N ASP A 49 -4.91 -6.66 -4.56
CA ASP A 49 -5.93 -7.70 -4.46
C ASP A 49 -6.98 -7.31 -3.42
N ARG A 50 -8.20 -7.02 -3.86
CA ARG A 50 -9.34 -6.68 -2.97
C ARG A 50 -10.18 -7.89 -2.57
N PHE A 51 -9.90 -9.05 -3.15
CA PHE A 51 -10.59 -10.31 -2.89
C PHE A 51 -9.83 -11.14 -1.85
N SER A 52 -8.50 -10.95 -1.74
CA SER A 52 -7.73 -11.54 -0.64
C SER A 52 -8.09 -10.89 0.70
N ARG A 53 -8.22 -11.74 1.72
CA ARG A 53 -8.39 -11.33 3.12
C ARG A 53 -7.25 -10.43 3.62
N TYR A 54 -6.06 -10.58 3.05
CA TYR A 54 -4.85 -9.84 3.43
C TYR A 54 -4.41 -8.84 2.37
N GLY A 55 -5.32 -8.53 1.45
CA GLY A 55 -5.16 -7.57 0.40
C GLY A 55 -4.76 -6.20 0.90
N TRP A 56 -3.89 -5.51 0.15
CA TRP A 56 -3.55 -4.12 0.47
C TRP A 56 -3.29 -3.28 -0.77
N THR A 57 -3.44 -1.97 -0.63
CA THR A 57 -3.16 -1.00 -1.69
C THR A 57 -2.42 0.20 -1.12
N ILE A 58 -1.93 1.08 -1.99
CA ILE A 58 -1.32 2.34 -1.60
C ILE A 58 -2.40 3.42 -1.62
N ARG A 59 -2.76 3.93 -0.45
CA ARG A 59 -3.58 5.14 -0.36
C ARG A 59 -2.69 6.37 -0.28
N ARG A 60 -2.98 7.36 -1.12
CA ARG A 60 -2.42 8.71 -1.02
C ARG A 60 -3.42 9.57 -0.26
N ASP A 61 -2.95 10.41 0.64
CA ASP A 61 -3.84 11.36 1.29
C ASP A 61 -4.28 12.43 0.27
N ARG A 62 -5.56 12.77 0.25
CA ARG A 62 -6.17 13.60 -0.81
C ARG A 62 -5.74 15.07 -0.71
N GLY A 63 -5.03 15.46 0.36
CA GLY A 63 -4.45 16.80 0.56
C GLY A 63 -3.02 16.99 0.06
N GLU A 64 -2.41 16.01 -0.62
CA GLU A 64 -1.04 16.13 -1.10
C GLU A 64 -0.91 17.13 -2.27
N SER A 65 -0.46 18.34 -1.95
CA SER A 65 0.01 19.31 -2.95
C SER A 65 1.07 18.68 -3.86
N ARG A 66 1.07 18.98 -5.16
CA ARG A 66 2.13 18.54 -6.11
C ARG A 66 3.54 18.84 -5.59
N LEU A 67 3.70 19.91 -4.80
CA LEU A 67 4.94 20.26 -4.10
C LEU A 67 5.38 19.20 -3.08
N ALA A 68 4.49 18.66 -2.26
CA ALA A 68 4.81 17.59 -1.31
C ALA A 68 5.22 16.30 -2.03
N GLN A 69 4.64 16.04 -3.20
CA GLN A 69 5.03 14.92 -4.06
C GLN A 69 6.43 15.12 -4.67
N ALA A 70 6.74 16.32 -5.16
CA ALA A 70 8.04 16.66 -5.73
C ALA A 70 9.17 16.63 -4.67
N LEU A 71 8.85 16.96 -3.42
CA LEU A 71 9.78 16.96 -2.28
C LEU A 71 9.91 15.59 -1.58
N GLY A 72 9.22 14.55 -2.05
CA GLY A 72 9.25 13.21 -1.42
C GLY A 72 8.52 13.12 -0.08
N LEU A 73 7.78 14.17 0.30
CA LEU A 73 6.99 14.27 1.54
C LEU A 73 5.61 13.61 1.42
N SER A 74 5.31 12.95 0.30
CA SER A 74 4.06 12.22 0.07
C SER A 74 3.79 11.25 1.23
N ALA A 75 2.64 11.43 1.87
CA ALA A 75 2.11 10.65 2.98
C ALA A 75 1.39 9.39 2.50
N ALA A 76 1.81 8.84 1.35
CA ALA A 76 1.31 7.55 0.89
C ALA A 76 1.52 6.50 1.98
N LYS A 77 0.44 5.79 2.33
CA LYS A 77 0.45 4.78 3.40
C LYS A 77 -0.06 3.45 2.85
N PRO A 78 0.46 2.33 3.35
CA PRO A 78 -0.12 1.03 3.08
C PRO A 78 -1.51 0.98 3.72
N HIS A 79 -2.51 0.55 2.96
CA HIS A 79 -3.88 0.45 3.41
C HIS A 79 -4.41 -0.94 3.12
N HIS A 80 -4.90 -1.61 4.16
CA HIS A 80 -5.63 -2.86 3.99
C HIS A 80 -6.91 -2.60 3.18
N VAL A 81 -7.09 -3.33 2.09
CA VAL A 81 -8.33 -3.28 1.30
C VAL A 81 -9.31 -4.26 1.91
N SER A 82 -9.88 -3.90 3.05
CA SER A 82 -10.98 -4.67 3.61
C SER A 82 -12.17 -4.59 2.68
N GLN A 83 -12.58 -5.73 2.12
CA GLN A 83 -13.95 -5.89 1.68
C GLN A 83 -14.84 -5.59 2.90
N PRO A 84 -15.76 -4.60 2.86
CA PRO A 84 -16.78 -4.52 3.87
C PRO A 84 -17.53 -5.85 3.79
N LEU A 85 -17.45 -6.63 4.87
CA LEU A 85 -18.34 -7.76 5.04
C LEU A 85 -19.75 -7.15 4.96
N ASN A 86 -20.44 -7.34 3.83
CA ASN A 86 -21.85 -7.05 3.75
C ASN A 86 -22.47 -7.76 4.95
N LYS A 87 -23.00 -6.99 5.90
CA LYS A 87 -23.93 -7.53 6.88
C LYS A 87 -25.08 -8.08 6.05
N ALA A 88 -25.07 -9.40 5.84
CA ALA A 88 -26.27 -10.11 5.48
C ALA A 88 -27.27 -9.84 6.61
N ALA A 89 -28.30 -9.05 6.29
CA ALA A 89 -29.52 -8.92 7.06
C ALA A 89 -30.57 -9.81 6.42
#